data_AF-A0A1Q9GBK0-F1
#
_entry.id   AF-A0A1Q9GBK0-F1
#
_cell.length_a   1.000
_cell.length_b   1.000
_cell.length_c   1.000
_cell.angle_alpha   90.00
_cell.angle_beta   90.00
_cell.angle_gamma   90.00
#
_symmetry.space_group_name_H-M   'P 1'
#
loop_
_entity.id
_entity.type
_entity.pdbx_description
1 polymer ?
#
loop_
_entity_poly.entity_id
_entity_poly.type
_entity_poly.pdbx_seq_one_letter_code
_entity_poly.pdbx_strand_id
1 'polypeptide(L)'
;MVRILILVLLTLCHYSYAESINVKQEHLLKAFSCQDKSKTICFEGAEFYSEYNIYIFNFKVEISDENLKGLTVEQYIDDTMGPIYGLINPKAAEFYGIDPIMREIIDEREHPASNIILGMTTNYKNDSYVSYIRVAEKDTLSLLSKIELSKDKPADLLINKCEKIKKSLGSLTEKQLEEYCKFNLI
;
A
#
# COMPACT_ATOMS: atom_id res chain seq x y z
N MET A 1 -51.21 -4.17 29.74
CA MET A 1 -50.03 -3.29 29.61
C MET A 1 -48.82 -4.16 29.32
N VAL A 2 -48.41 -4.26 28.04
CA VAL A 2 -47.25 -5.08 27.63
C VAL A 2 -46.06 -4.14 27.49
N ARG A 3 -45.06 -4.28 28.37
CA ARG A 3 -43.76 -3.60 28.22
C ARG A 3 -42.88 -4.47 27.34
N ILE A 4 -42.77 -4.11 26.07
CA ILE A 4 -41.78 -4.70 25.16
C ILE A 4 -40.42 -4.08 25.52
N LEU A 5 -39.56 -4.88 26.13
CA LEU A 5 -38.17 -4.53 26.38
C LEU A 5 -37.39 -4.80 25.08
N ILE A 6 -37.19 -3.76 24.26
CA ILE A 6 -36.32 -3.85 23.09
C ILE A 6 -34.87 -3.78 23.60
N LEU A 7 -34.25 -4.95 23.77
CA LEU A 7 -32.80 -5.05 23.93
C LEU A 7 -32.16 -4.74 22.59
N VAL A 8 -31.75 -3.49 22.37
CA VAL A 8 -30.89 -3.12 21.25
C VAL A 8 -29.48 -3.64 21.58
N LEU A 9 -29.19 -4.87 21.14
CA LEU A 9 -27.82 -5.37 21.01
C LEU A 9 -27.15 -4.55 19.90
N LEU A 10 -26.61 -3.40 20.28
CA LEU A 10 -25.57 -2.71 19.52
C LEU A 10 -24.38 -3.65 19.44
N THR A 11 -24.36 -4.47 18.39
CA THR A 11 -23.15 -5.12 17.92
C THR A 11 -22.23 -4.00 17.45
N LEU A 12 -21.43 -3.49 18.38
CA LEU A 12 -20.23 -2.73 18.06
C LEU A 12 -19.32 -3.69 17.28
N CYS A 13 -19.51 -3.75 15.96
CA CYS A 13 -18.45 -4.13 15.06
C CYS A 13 -17.35 -3.07 15.26
N HIS A 14 -16.50 -3.30 16.26
CA HIS A 14 -15.17 -2.73 16.23
C HIS A 14 -14.52 -3.33 14.99
N TYR A 15 -14.62 -2.62 13.87
CA TYR A 15 -13.63 -2.74 12.82
C TYR A 15 -12.33 -2.28 13.48
N SER A 16 -11.62 -3.22 14.09
CA SER A 16 -10.26 -3.00 14.54
C SER A 16 -9.45 -2.78 13.27
N TYR A 17 -9.35 -1.53 12.84
CA TYR A 17 -8.39 -1.18 11.79
C TYR A 17 -7.01 -1.32 12.42
N ALA A 18 -6.09 -1.96 11.71
CA ALA A 18 -4.71 -2.05 12.14
C ALA A 18 -4.14 -0.65 12.37
N GLU A 19 -3.59 -0.43 13.56
CA GLU A 19 -3.00 0.85 13.93
C GLU A 19 -1.73 1.08 13.09
N SER A 20 -1.62 2.27 12.51
CA SER A 20 -0.45 2.69 11.75
C SER A 20 0.27 3.85 12.44
N ILE A 21 1.58 3.90 12.25
CA ILE A 21 2.42 5.01 12.66
C ILE A 21 2.83 5.79 11.41
N ASN A 22 2.55 7.10 11.38
CA ASN A 22 3.03 7.95 10.31
C ASN A 22 4.56 8.10 10.39
N VAL A 23 5.25 7.78 9.30
CA VAL A 23 6.71 7.91 9.18
C VAL A 23 7.03 9.17 8.40
N LYS A 24 7.85 10.05 8.98
CA LYS A 24 8.29 11.28 8.31
C LYS A 24 9.27 10.97 7.18
N GLN A 25 9.01 11.54 6.00
CA GLN A 25 9.81 11.34 4.79
C GLN A 25 10.00 12.68 4.06
N GLU A 26 10.72 13.61 4.71
CA GLU A 26 10.80 15.01 4.27
C GLU A 26 11.43 15.18 2.88
N HIS A 27 12.41 14.34 2.53
CA HIS A 27 13.03 14.34 1.20
C HIS A 27 12.02 13.96 0.10
N LEU A 28 11.23 12.90 0.32
CA LEU A 28 10.19 12.48 -0.63
C LEU A 28 9.08 13.52 -0.74
N LEU A 29 8.63 14.09 0.39
CA LEU A 29 7.64 15.17 0.39
C LEU A 29 8.10 16.38 -0.42
N LYS A 30 9.40 16.72 -0.37
CA LYS A 30 9.97 17.82 -1.15
C LYS A 30 10.11 17.45 -2.63
N ALA A 31 10.62 16.27 -2.95
CA ALA A 31 10.84 15.82 -4.33
C ALA A 31 9.53 15.59 -5.09
N PHE A 32 8.52 15.05 -4.42
CA PHE A 32 7.22 14.64 -4.97
C PHE A 32 6.06 15.39 -4.30
N SER A 33 6.17 16.71 -4.13
CA SER A 33 5.12 17.50 -3.45
C SER A 33 3.78 17.47 -4.19
N CYS A 34 2.68 17.16 -3.48
CA CYS A 34 1.32 17.23 -4.03
C CYS A 34 0.78 18.66 -4.27
N GLN A 35 1.56 19.67 -3.86
CA GLN A 35 1.27 21.07 -4.18
C GLN A 35 1.77 21.46 -5.57
N ASP A 36 2.72 20.72 -6.14
CA ASP A 36 3.25 20.95 -7.47
C ASP A 36 2.28 20.39 -8.53
N LYS A 37 1.43 21.28 -9.07
CA LYS A 37 0.42 20.94 -10.09
C LYS A 37 1.00 20.60 -11.47
N SER A 38 2.31 20.77 -11.67
CA SER A 38 2.98 20.37 -12.91
C SER A 38 3.29 18.87 -12.99
N LYS A 39 3.22 18.17 -11.85
CA LYS A 39 3.52 16.74 -11.75
C LYS A 39 2.21 15.93 -11.72
N THR A 40 2.22 14.81 -12.44
CA THR A 40 1.12 13.84 -12.45
C THR A 40 1.16 12.89 -11.25
N ILE A 41 2.30 12.83 -10.56
CA ILE A 41 2.54 11.93 -9.43
C ILE A 41 3.10 12.72 -8.26
N CYS A 42 2.58 12.46 -7.07
CA CYS A 42 3.06 13.06 -5.83
C CYS A 42 3.04 12.06 -4.68
N PHE A 43 3.81 12.34 -3.63
CA PHE A 43 3.93 11.53 -2.42
C PHE A 43 3.02 12.09 -1.33
N GLU A 44 2.13 11.25 -0.80
CA GLU A 44 1.17 11.64 0.23
C GLU A 44 1.71 11.39 1.66
N GLY A 45 2.53 10.35 1.83
CA GLY A 45 3.10 10.00 3.13
C GLY A 45 3.53 8.54 3.20
N ALA A 46 4.13 8.18 4.33
CA ALA A 46 4.49 6.80 4.63
C ALA A 46 3.87 6.36 5.95
N GLU A 47 3.39 5.12 5.99
CA GLU A 47 2.74 4.51 7.15
C GLU A 47 3.44 3.19 7.50
N PHE A 48 3.75 3.01 8.78
CA PHE A 48 4.25 1.74 9.31
C PHE A 48 3.14 1.00 10.04
N TYR A 49 2.90 -0.25 9.64
CA TYR A 49 1.99 -1.16 10.30
C TYR A 49 2.80 -2.22 11.05
N SER A 50 3.04 -1.97 12.33
CA SER A 50 3.92 -2.79 13.17
C SER A 50 3.48 -4.24 13.30
N GLU A 51 2.18 -4.48 13.39
CA GLU A 51 1.60 -5.82 13.50
C GLU A 51 1.92 -6.70 12.28
N TYR A 52 2.04 -6.08 11.10
CA TYR A 52 2.36 -6.75 9.84
C TYR A 52 3.82 -6.61 9.44
N ASN A 53 4.56 -5.78 10.15
CA ASN A 53 5.92 -5.37 9.81
C ASN A 53 6.03 -4.89 8.35
N ILE A 54 5.11 -4.01 7.91
CA ILE A 54 5.13 -3.43 6.57
C ILE A 54 5.18 -1.91 6.61
N TYR A 55 5.93 -1.35 5.67
CA TYR A 55 6.06 0.08 5.42
C TYR A 55 5.42 0.41 4.09
N ILE A 56 4.37 1.21 4.10
CA ILE A 56 3.65 1.60 2.89
C ILE A 56 4.01 3.04 2.55
N PHE A 57 4.60 3.24 1.38
CA PHE A 57 4.84 4.55 0.78
C PHE A 57 3.67 4.87 -0.13
N ASN A 58 2.84 5.83 0.26
CA ASN A 58 1.64 6.18 -0.46
C ASN A 58 1.92 7.32 -1.44
N PHE A 59 1.69 7.05 -2.71
CA PHE A 59 1.71 8.03 -3.78
C PHE A 59 0.31 8.24 -4.34
N LYS A 60 0.11 9.41 -4.91
CA LYS A 60 -1.09 9.77 -5.63
C LYS A 60 -0.75 10.08 -7.08
N VAL A 61 -1.55 9.55 -7.99
CA VAL A 61 -1.43 9.74 -9.44
C VAL A 61 -2.72 10.35 -9.99
N GLU A 62 -2.58 11.38 -10.81
CA GLU A 62 -3.69 11.99 -11.53
C GLU A 62 -3.51 11.70 -13.03
N ILE A 63 -4.48 10.99 -13.60
CA ILE A 63 -4.49 10.61 -15.02
C ILE A 63 -5.37 11.58 -15.81
N SER A 64 -4.90 11.98 -16.98
CA SER A 64 -5.64 12.76 -17.97
C SER A 64 -5.63 12.04 -19.32
N ASP A 65 -6.55 12.39 -20.22
CA ASP A 65 -6.54 11.82 -21.58
C ASP A 65 -5.18 12.08 -22.31
N GLU A 66 -4.49 13.17 -21.96
CA GLU A 66 -3.19 13.56 -22.51
C GLU A 66 -2.04 12.66 -22.04
N ASN A 67 -2.02 12.26 -20.77
CA ASN A 67 -0.95 11.42 -20.23
C ASN A 67 -1.18 9.93 -20.50
N LEU A 68 -2.43 9.52 -20.69
CA LEU A 68 -2.79 8.14 -20.97
C LEU A 68 -2.26 7.64 -22.33
N LYS A 69 -2.16 8.52 -23.34
CA LYS A 69 -1.54 8.24 -24.66
C LYS A 69 -1.97 6.93 -25.33
N GLY A 70 -3.22 6.52 -25.12
CA GLY A 70 -3.80 5.29 -25.69
C GLY A 70 -3.60 4.01 -24.87
N LEU A 71 -2.96 4.09 -23.70
CA LEU A 71 -2.93 3.00 -22.71
C LEU A 71 -4.30 2.85 -22.03
N THR A 72 -4.56 1.69 -21.43
CA THR A 72 -5.62 1.61 -20.41
C THR A 72 -5.14 2.27 -19.11
N VAL A 73 -6.08 2.61 -18.23
CA VAL A 73 -5.74 3.19 -16.91
C VAL A 73 -4.85 2.24 -16.12
N GLU A 74 -5.18 0.95 -16.13
CA GLU A 74 -4.43 -0.09 -15.43
C GLU A 74 -3.02 -0.24 -16.00
N GLN A 75 -2.85 -0.18 -17.33
CA GLN A 75 -1.53 -0.21 -17.97
C GLN A 75 -0.69 1.01 -17.57
N TYR A 76 -1.29 2.21 -17.58
CA TYR A 76 -0.60 3.42 -17.15
C TYR A 76 -0.18 3.35 -15.68
N ILE A 77 -1.05 2.82 -14.81
CA ILE A 77 -0.74 2.61 -13.39
C ILE A 77 0.45 1.66 -13.23
N ASP A 78 0.43 0.51 -13.91
CA ASP A 78 1.50 -0.50 -13.84
C ASP A 78 2.84 0.06 -14.35
N ASP A 79 2.83 0.74 -15.51
CA ASP A 79 3.99 1.41 -16.10
C ASP A 79 4.57 2.52 -15.18
N THR A 80 3.72 3.14 -14.36
CA THR A 80 4.10 4.22 -13.44
C THR A 80 4.65 3.67 -12.12
N MET A 81 4.04 2.60 -11.59
CA MET A 81 4.38 2.03 -10.29
C MET A 81 5.80 1.47 -10.24
N GLY A 82 6.21 0.75 -11.30
CA GLY A 82 7.50 0.06 -11.32
C GLY A 82 8.70 0.99 -11.09
N PRO A 83 8.91 2.02 -11.93
CA PRO A 83 10.00 2.96 -11.75
C PRO A 83 10.01 3.64 -10.37
N ILE A 84 8.84 4.06 -9.87
CA ILE A 84 8.73 4.69 -8.55
C ILE A 84 9.12 3.71 -7.45
N TYR A 85 8.67 2.46 -7.55
CA TYR A 85 9.03 1.44 -6.59
C TYR A 85 10.53 1.15 -6.61
N GLY A 86 11.16 1.13 -7.80
CA GLY A 86 12.61 1.04 -7.93
C GLY A 86 13.37 2.18 -7.25
N LEU A 87 12.84 3.40 -7.24
CA LEU A 87 13.47 4.53 -6.52
C LEU A 87 13.46 4.33 -5.00
N ILE A 88 12.42 3.67 -4.48
CA ILE A 88 12.22 3.50 -3.03
C ILE A 88 12.46 2.07 -2.54
N ASN A 89 12.96 1.15 -3.37
CA ASN A 89 13.24 -0.23 -2.98
C ASN A 89 14.41 -0.79 -3.79
N PRO A 90 15.59 -1.08 -3.18
CA PRO A 90 16.77 -1.54 -3.90
C PRO A 90 16.56 -2.90 -4.56
N LYS A 91 15.75 -3.78 -3.97
CA LYS A 91 15.43 -5.08 -4.55
C LYS A 91 14.52 -4.91 -5.77
N ALA A 92 13.58 -3.96 -5.71
CA ALA A 92 12.77 -3.63 -6.89
C ALA A 92 13.59 -2.94 -7.98
N ALA A 93 14.59 -2.13 -7.59
CA ALA A 93 15.44 -1.38 -8.51
C ALA A 93 16.19 -2.30 -9.50
N GLU A 94 16.55 -3.52 -9.06
CA GLU A 94 17.16 -4.56 -9.90
C GLU A 94 16.29 -4.96 -11.10
N PHE A 95 14.97 -4.97 -10.96
CA PHE A 95 14.04 -5.31 -12.06
C PHE A 95 13.98 -4.22 -13.14
N TYR A 96 14.31 -2.99 -12.78
CA TYR A 96 14.15 -1.82 -13.66
C TYR A 96 15.48 -1.20 -14.08
N GLY A 97 16.62 -1.69 -13.57
CA GLY A 97 17.94 -1.13 -13.86
C GLY A 97 18.09 0.32 -13.39
N ILE A 98 17.48 0.67 -12.26
CA ILE A 98 17.47 2.02 -11.69
C ILE A 98 18.39 2.05 -10.46
N ASP A 99 19.10 3.16 -10.25
CA ASP A 99 19.82 3.37 -8.99
C ASP A 99 18.82 3.80 -7.89
N PRO A 100 18.65 3.02 -6.82
CA PRO A 100 17.68 3.32 -5.78
C PRO A 100 18.13 4.55 -4.98
N ILE A 101 17.30 5.60 -4.99
CA ILE A 101 17.50 6.80 -4.16
C ILE A 101 17.40 6.44 -2.67
N MET A 102 16.71 5.34 -2.36
CA MET A 102 16.35 4.97 -0.99
C MET A 102 17.51 4.84 0.00
N ARG A 103 18.71 4.43 -0.44
CA ARG A 103 19.88 4.29 0.46
C ARG A 103 20.25 5.58 1.18
N GLU A 104 19.84 6.73 0.65
CA GLU A 104 20.10 8.05 1.23
C GLU A 104 18.93 8.57 2.09
N ILE A 105 17.75 7.92 2.03
CA ILE A 105 16.49 8.48 2.55
C ILE A 105 15.88 7.62 3.66
N ILE A 106 16.13 6.31 3.69
CA ILE A 106 15.47 5.36 4.60
C ILE A 106 16.52 4.47 5.29
N ASP A 107 16.45 4.32 6.62
CA ASP A 107 17.36 3.42 7.35
C ASP A 107 16.94 1.96 7.12
N GLU A 108 17.65 1.27 6.21
CA GLU A 108 17.41 -0.14 5.87
C GLU A 108 17.58 -1.10 7.07
N ARG A 109 18.25 -0.66 8.16
CA ARG A 109 18.37 -1.47 9.39
C ARG A 109 17.05 -1.54 10.14
N GLU A 110 16.26 -0.48 10.07
CA GLU A 110 14.95 -0.43 10.68
C GLU A 110 13.87 -0.94 9.72
N HIS A 111 14.06 -0.78 8.42
CA HIS A 111 13.04 -1.03 7.39
C HIS A 111 13.60 -1.90 6.26
N PRO A 112 13.64 -3.24 6.43
CA PRO A 112 14.14 -4.14 5.39
C PRO A 112 13.41 -3.94 4.06
N ALA A 113 14.14 -3.95 2.94
CA ALA A 113 13.55 -3.74 1.61
C ALA A 113 12.39 -4.71 1.29
N SER A 114 12.40 -5.93 1.84
CA SER A 114 11.30 -6.90 1.67
C SER A 114 9.96 -6.44 2.28
N ASN A 115 10.00 -5.47 3.18
CA ASN A 115 8.84 -4.99 3.93
C ASN A 115 8.29 -3.67 3.37
N ILE A 116 8.97 -3.10 2.38
CA ILE A 116 8.61 -1.84 1.76
C ILE A 116 7.63 -2.12 0.62
N ILE A 117 6.51 -1.43 0.67
CA ILE A 117 5.43 -1.53 -0.29
C ILE A 117 5.18 -0.13 -0.85
N LEU A 118 5.04 -0.04 -2.18
CA LEU A 118 4.52 1.16 -2.81
C LEU A 118 2.99 1.02 -2.91
N GLY A 119 2.27 1.97 -2.32
CA GLY A 119 0.84 2.14 -2.52
C GLY A 119 0.56 3.31 -3.46
N MET A 120 -0.44 3.17 -4.32
CA MET A 120 -0.89 4.24 -5.20
C MET A 120 -2.40 4.42 -5.15
N THR A 121 -2.84 5.67 -4.96
CA THR A 121 -4.20 6.11 -5.25
C THR A 121 -4.20 6.83 -6.60
N THR A 122 -5.09 6.46 -7.51
CA THR A 122 -5.14 7.03 -8.86
C THR A 122 -6.53 7.49 -9.18
N ASN A 123 -6.67 8.71 -9.67
CA ASN A 123 -7.95 9.22 -10.17
C ASN A 123 -7.90 9.41 -11.68
N TYR A 124 -8.99 9.01 -12.33
CA TYR A 124 -9.22 9.28 -13.74
C TYR A 124 -10.72 9.51 -13.96
N LYS A 125 -11.07 10.71 -14.41
CA LYS A 125 -12.47 11.12 -14.59
C LYS A 125 -13.26 10.94 -13.29
N ASN A 126 -14.26 10.06 -13.25
CA ASN A 126 -15.09 9.80 -12.07
C ASN A 126 -14.67 8.54 -11.29
N ASP A 127 -13.63 7.86 -11.78
CA ASP A 127 -13.17 6.59 -11.26
C ASP A 127 -11.92 6.78 -10.38
N SER A 128 -11.88 6.02 -9.30
CA SER A 128 -10.73 5.93 -8.40
C SER A 128 -10.23 4.50 -8.40
N TYR A 129 -8.92 4.38 -8.53
CA TYR A 129 -8.20 3.13 -8.49
C TYR A 129 -7.25 3.17 -7.31
N VAL A 130 -7.08 2.02 -6.69
CA VAL A 130 -6.10 1.80 -5.64
C VAL A 130 -5.23 0.63 -6.06
N SER A 131 -3.94 0.74 -5.78
CA SER A 131 -2.96 -0.24 -6.22
C SER A 131 -1.81 -0.36 -5.25
N TYR A 132 -1.13 -1.49 -5.29
CA TYR A 132 0.14 -1.68 -4.61
C TYR A 132 1.09 -2.52 -5.44
N ILE A 133 2.39 -2.34 -5.21
CA ILE A 133 3.45 -3.26 -5.64
C ILE A 133 4.39 -3.55 -4.49
N ARG A 134 4.81 -4.81 -4.40
CA ARG A 134 5.78 -5.27 -3.41
C ARG A 134 6.73 -6.30 -4.00
N VAL A 135 7.88 -6.44 -3.36
CA VAL A 135 8.78 -7.57 -3.54
C VAL A 135 8.24 -8.79 -2.78
N ALA A 136 8.44 -9.97 -3.37
CA ALA A 136 8.20 -11.27 -2.77
C ALA A 136 9.49 -12.09 -2.78
N GLU A 137 9.85 -12.64 -1.61
CA GLU A 137 11.06 -13.45 -1.42
C GLU A 137 10.66 -14.82 -0.88
N LYS A 138 10.43 -15.75 -1.81
CA LYS A 138 10.23 -17.16 -1.48
C LYS A 138 11.39 -18.01 -2.01
N ASP A 139 11.30 -18.47 -3.26
CA ASP A 139 12.36 -19.26 -3.92
C ASP A 139 13.13 -18.41 -4.95
N THR A 140 12.49 -17.36 -5.49
CA THR A 140 13.08 -16.38 -6.41
C THR A 140 12.54 -15.00 -6.05
N LEU A 141 13.34 -13.97 -6.30
CA LEU A 141 12.91 -12.58 -6.16
C LEU A 141 11.86 -12.30 -7.23
N SER A 142 10.68 -11.81 -6.83
CA SER A 142 9.62 -11.44 -7.76
C SER A 142 8.89 -10.19 -7.31
N LEU A 143 8.16 -9.55 -8.25
CA LEU A 143 7.28 -8.42 -7.98
C LEU A 143 5.84 -8.89 -8.01
N LEU A 144 5.09 -8.51 -6.98
CA LEU A 144 3.66 -8.74 -6.90
C LEU A 144 2.94 -7.40 -6.86
N SER A 145 2.04 -7.20 -7.82
CA SER A 145 1.21 -6.00 -7.91
C SER A 145 -0.27 -6.34 -7.92
N LYS A 146 -1.09 -5.38 -7.51
CA LYS A 146 -2.54 -5.44 -7.64
C LYS A 146 -3.08 -4.05 -7.94
N ILE A 147 -4.05 -3.96 -8.84
CA ILE A 147 -4.80 -2.75 -9.18
C ILE A 147 -6.28 -3.09 -9.03
N GLU A 148 -7.03 -2.21 -8.37
CA GLU A 148 -8.47 -2.40 -8.13
C GLU A 148 -9.21 -1.07 -8.27
N LEU A 149 -10.38 -1.11 -8.91
CA LEU A 149 -11.31 0.03 -8.97
C LEU A 149 -11.98 0.17 -7.61
N SER A 150 -11.43 1.01 -6.74
CA SER A 150 -11.95 1.28 -5.39
C SER A 150 -11.45 2.64 -4.88
N LYS A 151 -12.15 3.16 -3.86
CA LYS A 151 -11.79 4.37 -3.10
C LYS A 151 -11.06 4.04 -1.79
N ASP A 152 -10.78 2.76 -1.56
CA ASP A 152 -10.05 2.30 -0.39
C ASP A 152 -8.59 2.78 -0.42
N LYS A 153 -7.92 2.72 0.73
CA LYS A 153 -6.48 3.02 0.80
C LYS A 153 -5.65 1.82 0.32
N PRO A 154 -4.40 2.03 -0.14
CA PRO A 154 -3.51 0.92 -0.49
C PRO A 154 -3.34 -0.12 0.63
N ALA A 155 -3.29 0.35 1.89
CA ALA A 155 -3.24 -0.51 3.06
C ALA A 155 -4.44 -1.47 3.16
N ASP A 156 -5.64 -1.01 2.80
CA ASP A 156 -6.87 -1.80 2.86
C ASP A 156 -6.82 -2.98 1.88
N LEU A 157 -6.20 -2.81 0.70
CA LEU A 157 -6.01 -3.91 -0.27
C LEU A 157 -5.15 -5.05 0.28
N LEU A 158 -4.18 -4.73 1.14
CA LEU A 158 -3.22 -5.68 1.71
C LEU A 158 -3.78 -6.30 2.98
N ILE A 159 -4.20 -5.45 3.91
CA ILE A 159 -4.48 -5.80 5.30
C ILE A 159 -5.86 -6.42 5.46
N ASN A 160 -6.86 -5.99 4.67
CA ASN A 160 -8.25 -6.44 4.87
C ASN A 160 -8.41 -7.96 4.77
N LYS A 161 -7.61 -8.64 3.94
CA LYS A 161 -7.66 -10.11 3.87
C LYS A 161 -7.21 -10.73 5.19
N CYS A 162 -6.12 -10.24 5.76
CA CYS A 162 -5.66 -10.70 7.07
C CYS A 162 -6.69 -10.39 8.17
N GLU A 163 -7.22 -9.17 8.21
CA GLU A 163 -8.22 -8.77 9.22
C GLU A 163 -9.50 -9.61 9.14
N LYS A 164 -9.94 -9.96 7.94
CA LYS A 164 -11.07 -10.88 7.75
C LYS A 164 -10.78 -12.26 8.35
N ILE A 165 -9.58 -12.80 8.11
CA ILE A 165 -9.15 -14.09 8.66
C ILE A 165 -9.05 -14.02 10.19
N LYS A 166 -8.45 -12.96 10.75
CA LYS A 166 -8.41 -12.71 12.20
C LYS A 166 -9.81 -12.70 12.80
N LYS A 167 -10.73 -11.96 12.19
CA LYS A 167 -12.12 -11.88 12.66
C LYS A 167 -12.84 -13.23 12.60
N SER A 168 -12.57 -14.04 11.58
CA SER A 168 -13.15 -15.39 11.44
C SER A 168 -12.58 -16.40 12.44
N LEU A 169 -11.30 -16.27 12.81
CA LEU A 169 -10.61 -17.22 13.69
C LEU A 169 -10.49 -16.74 15.15
N GLY A 170 -10.84 -15.48 15.43
CA GLY A 170 -10.75 -14.84 16.75
C GLY A 170 -9.34 -14.38 17.10
N SER A 171 -8.38 -15.31 17.11
CA SER A 171 -6.95 -15.01 17.32
C SER A 171 -6.10 -15.88 16.41
N LEU A 172 -5.10 -15.29 15.77
CA LEU A 172 -4.13 -16.02 14.97
C LEU A 172 -2.92 -16.41 15.83
N THR A 173 -2.44 -17.64 15.66
CA THR A 173 -1.12 -18.04 16.15
C THR A 173 -0.04 -17.30 15.36
N GLU A 174 1.18 -17.22 15.90
CA GLU A 174 2.33 -16.63 15.20
C GLU A 174 2.52 -17.24 13.81
N LYS A 175 2.48 -18.58 13.70
CA LYS A 175 2.55 -19.28 12.41
C LYS A 175 1.46 -18.86 11.41
N GLN A 176 0.23 -18.62 11.88
CA GLN A 176 -0.86 -18.17 11.02
C GLN A 176 -0.72 -16.70 10.63
N LEU A 177 -0.15 -15.85 11.50
CA LEU A 177 0.24 -14.50 11.12
C LEU A 177 1.32 -14.52 10.03
N GLU A 178 2.31 -15.42 10.14
CA GLU A 178 3.31 -15.59 9.08
C GLU A 178 2.71 -16.07 7.77
N GLU A 179 1.77 -17.01 7.81
CA GLU A 179 1.18 -17.60 6.61
C GLU A 179 0.18 -16.65 5.91
N TYR A 180 -0.63 -15.91 6.67
CA TYR A 180 -1.74 -15.14 6.11
C TYR A 180 -1.51 -13.63 6.07
N CYS A 181 -0.55 -13.12 6.85
CA CYS A 181 -0.44 -11.70 7.17
C CYS A 181 0.99 -11.15 7.04
N LYS A 182 2.03 -12.00 6.87
CA LYS A 182 3.37 -11.53 6.49
C LYS A 182 3.47 -11.43 4.97
N PHE A 183 3.45 -10.20 4.49
CA PHE A 183 3.42 -9.89 3.07
C PHE A 183 4.78 -10.02 2.36
N ASN A 184 5.86 -10.39 3.05
CA ASN A 184 7.19 -10.54 2.45
C ASN A 184 7.54 -12.00 2.05
N LEU A 185 6.78 -12.99 2.53
CA LEU A 185 7.11 -14.44 2.42
C LEU A 185 6.35 -15.20 1.31
N ILE A 186 5.52 -14.50 0.54
CA ILE A 186 4.65 -15.08 -0.50
C ILE A 186 4.97 -14.46 -1.84
#